data_AF-A0A2Z2M9Z1-F1
#
_entry.id   AF-A0A2Z2M9Z1-F1
#
_cell.length_a   1.000
_cell.length_b   1.000
_cell.length_c   1.000
_cell.angle_alpha   90.00
_cell.angle_beta   90.00
_cell.angle_gamma   90.00
#
_symmetry.space_group_name_H-M   'P 1'
#
loop_
_entity.id
_entity.type
_entity.pdbx_description
1 polymer ?
#
loop_
_entity_poly.entity_id
_entity_poly.type
_entity_poly.pdbx_seq_one_letter_code
_entity_poly.pdbx_strand_id
1 'polypeptide(L)'
;MQVWYRSRALYDAVMKLISSGKYEDAIKMADEIPNDKVRTMAYARIALKLAENNGNYREVLEKAINSATDLPGDDSTKVLMGMAFDFLNIGKVEDALRIAEYITDLASRSKIQAEVALKLAREGRISEAMEIINDILDEDVKTWAMSRIAGVLQ
;
A
#
# COMPACT_ATOMS: atom_id res chain seq x y z
N MET A 1 8.32 -2.30 27.27
CA MET A 1 8.25 -0.82 27.20
C MET A 1 9.45 -0.20 26.47
N GLN A 2 10.69 -0.61 26.75
CA GLN A 2 11.90 -0.09 26.09
C GLN A 2 11.92 -0.30 24.54
N VAL A 3 11.49 -1.47 24.07
CA VAL A 3 11.43 -1.80 22.63
C VAL A 3 10.53 -0.83 21.86
N TRP A 4 9.38 -0.46 22.44
CA TRP A 4 8.43 0.45 21.80
C TRP A 4 9.00 1.87 21.68
N TYR A 5 9.56 2.42 22.76
CA TYR A 5 10.17 3.76 22.73
C TYR A 5 11.37 3.82 21.79
N ARG A 6 12.23 2.79 21.79
CA ARG A 6 13.36 2.70 20.85
C ARG A 6 12.87 2.66 19.41
N SER A 7 11.89 1.80 19.10
CA SER A 7 11.30 1.70 17.76
C SER A 7 10.70 3.04 17.32
N ARG A 8 10.01 3.73 18.23
CA ARG A 8 9.40 5.02 17.94
C ARG A 8 10.45 6.09 17.65
N ALA A 9 11.52 6.16 18.46
CA ALA A 9 12.60 7.12 18.23
C ALA A 9 13.33 6.88 16.90
N LEU A 10 13.61 5.61 16.56
CA LEU A 10 14.19 5.24 15.28
C LEU A 10 13.26 5.58 14.12
N TYR A 11 11.96 5.31 14.24
CA TYR A 11 10.97 5.71 13.24
C TYR A 11 10.95 7.24 13.04
N ASP A 12 10.98 8.02 14.13
CA ASP A 12 11.01 9.48 14.01
C ASP A 12 12.31 9.97 13.34
N ALA A 13 13.43 9.27 13.54
CA ALA A 13 14.68 9.52 12.81
C ALA A 13 14.56 9.16 11.33
N VAL A 14 13.95 8.02 10.98
CA VAL A 14 13.62 7.64 9.59
C VAL A 14 12.84 8.76 8.91
N MET A 15 11.78 9.29 9.54
CA MET A 15 10.97 10.36 8.95
C MET A 15 11.77 11.65 8.69
N LYS A 16 12.72 11.99 9.57
CA LYS A 16 13.63 13.14 9.35
C LYS A 16 14.58 12.90 8.19
N LEU A 17 15.12 11.69 8.04
CA LEU A 17 15.99 11.30 6.94
C LEU A 17 15.25 11.34 5.59
N ILE A 18 14.02 10.81 5.54
CA ILE A 18 13.12 10.92 4.39
C ILE A 18 12.91 12.39 4.00
N SER A 19 12.59 13.25 4.97
CA SER A 19 12.36 14.68 4.73
C SER A 19 13.61 15.41 4.23
N SER A 20 14.79 14.86 4.50
CA SER A 20 16.09 15.39 4.06
C SER A 20 16.60 14.73 2.77
N GLY A 21 15.82 13.83 2.15
CA GLY A 21 16.21 13.10 0.94
C GLY A 21 17.28 12.01 1.14
N LYS A 22 17.60 11.65 2.39
CA LYS A 22 18.63 10.65 2.73
C LYS A 22 18.01 9.25 2.81
N TYR A 23 17.56 8.72 1.68
CA TYR A 23 16.79 7.48 1.65
C TYR A 23 17.61 6.24 2.03
N GLU A 24 18.87 6.15 1.63
CA GLU A 24 19.75 5.03 1.97
C GLU A 24 19.98 4.95 3.48
N ASP A 25 20.21 6.10 4.13
CA ASP A 25 20.33 6.18 5.59
C ASP A 25 19.00 5.86 6.28
N ALA A 26 17.87 6.30 5.70
CA ALA A 26 16.55 5.98 6.22
C ALA A 26 16.27 4.47 6.19
N ILE A 27 16.69 3.77 5.13
CA ILE A 27 16.55 2.31 5.00
C ILE A 27 17.38 1.61 6.07
N LYS A 28 18.65 1.99 6.24
CA LYS A 28 19.52 1.43 7.30
C LYS A 28 18.92 1.63 8.69
N MET A 29 18.41 2.84 8.96
CA MET A 29 17.76 3.16 10.22
C MET A 29 16.47 2.35 10.44
N ALA A 30 15.72 2.08 9.37
CA ALA A 30 14.54 1.23 9.42
C ALA A 30 14.91 -0.24 9.72
N ASP A 31 15.99 -0.75 9.14
CA ASP A 31 16.51 -2.11 9.41
C ASP A 31 16.83 -2.32 10.92
N GLU A 32 17.18 -1.25 11.64
CA GLU A 32 17.47 -1.29 13.08
C GLU A 32 16.23 -1.23 14.00
N ILE A 33 15.03 -1.02 13.45
CA ILE A 33 13.79 -0.91 14.24
C ILE A 33 13.41 -2.31 14.78
N PRO A 34 13.38 -2.51 16.12
CA PRO A 34 13.16 -3.84 16.69
C PRO A 34 11.68 -4.27 16.69
N ASN A 35 10.72 -3.35 16.64
CA ASN A 35 9.31 -3.70 16.53
C ASN A 35 8.92 -3.87 15.05
N ASP A 36 8.49 -5.07 14.68
CA ASP A 36 8.22 -5.43 13.28
C ASP A 36 7.17 -4.53 12.63
N LYS A 37 6.05 -4.25 13.31
CA LYS A 37 5.01 -3.36 12.79
C LYS A 37 5.54 -1.94 12.52
N VAL A 38 6.31 -1.38 13.45
CA VAL A 38 6.93 -0.05 13.27
C VAL A 38 7.96 -0.07 12.14
N ARG A 39 8.73 -1.16 12.00
CA ARG A 39 9.70 -1.35 10.92
C ARG A 39 9.01 -1.44 9.56
N THR A 40 7.95 -2.24 9.44
CA THR A 40 7.12 -2.33 8.24
C THR A 40 6.57 -0.96 7.84
N MET A 41 6.04 -0.20 8.80
CA MET A 41 5.55 1.16 8.55
C MET A 41 6.67 2.10 8.06
N ALA A 42 7.89 1.95 8.59
CA ALA A 42 9.04 2.72 8.13
C ALA A 42 9.38 2.40 6.66
N TYR A 43 9.50 1.12 6.29
CA TYR A 43 9.73 0.74 4.90
C TYR A 43 8.62 1.23 3.96
N ALA A 44 7.36 1.09 4.36
CA ALA A 44 6.22 1.58 3.58
C ALA A 44 6.31 3.09 3.32
N ARG A 45 6.67 3.89 4.33
CA ARG A 45 6.83 5.34 4.20
C ARG A 45 8.01 5.73 3.32
N ILE A 46 9.14 5.02 3.43
CA ILE A 46 10.30 5.24 2.57
C ILE A 46 9.94 4.92 1.11
N ALA A 47 9.35 3.76 0.85
CA ALA A 47 8.96 3.32 -0.48
C ALA A 47 7.97 4.30 -1.13
N LEU A 48 6.94 4.71 -0.38
CA LEU A 48 5.96 5.69 -0.84
C LEU A 48 6.64 7.02 -1.21
N LYS A 49 7.52 7.54 -0.36
CA LYS A 49 8.16 8.83 -0.62
C LYS A 49 9.13 8.79 -1.79
N LEU A 50 9.85 7.67 -1.96
CA LEU A 50 10.66 7.43 -3.16
C LEU A 50 9.77 7.38 -4.40
N ALA A 51 8.62 6.70 -4.35
CA ALA A 51 7.69 6.61 -5.46
C ALA A 51 7.10 7.97 -5.87
N GLU A 52 6.70 8.81 -4.90
CA GLU A 52 6.25 10.19 -5.13
C GLU A 52 7.29 11.03 -5.86
N ASN A 53 8.57 10.81 -5.54
CA ASN A 53 9.69 11.55 -6.12
C ASN A 53 10.27 10.88 -7.37
N ASN A 54 9.60 9.86 -7.93
CA ASN A 54 10.07 9.06 -9.07
C ASN A 54 11.46 8.43 -8.86
N GLY A 55 11.85 8.19 -7.61
CA GLY A 55 13.06 7.45 -7.24
C GLY A 55 12.89 5.93 -7.38
N ASN A 56 13.97 5.17 -7.20
CA ASN A 56 13.91 3.72 -7.19
C ASN A 56 13.38 3.21 -5.83
N TYR A 57 12.09 2.88 -5.77
CA TYR A 57 11.43 2.37 -4.54
C TYR A 57 11.22 0.85 -4.52
N ARG A 58 11.52 0.14 -5.61
CA ARG A 58 11.08 -1.26 -5.79
C ARG A 58 11.60 -2.19 -4.69
N GLU A 59 12.89 -2.12 -4.38
CA GLU A 59 13.48 -2.95 -3.34
C GLU A 59 12.88 -2.67 -1.96
N VAL A 60 12.67 -1.39 -1.64
CA VAL A 60 12.09 -0.99 -0.34
C VAL A 60 10.63 -1.38 -0.26
N LEU A 61 9.89 -1.33 -1.38
CA LEU A 61 8.52 -1.80 -1.46
C LEU A 61 8.44 -3.31 -1.24
N GLU A 62 9.34 -4.10 -1.84
CA GLU A 62 9.41 -5.55 -1.55
C GLU A 62 9.68 -5.82 -0.07
N LYS A 63 10.62 -5.09 0.55
CA LYS A 63 10.86 -5.18 2.00
C LYS A 63 9.58 -4.86 2.80
N ALA A 64 8.85 -3.81 2.41
CA ALA A 64 7.62 -3.42 3.06
C ALA A 64 6.52 -4.48 2.92
N ILE A 65 6.33 -5.04 1.72
CA ILE A 65 5.33 -6.08 1.45
C ILE A 65 5.65 -7.34 2.25
N ASN A 66 6.88 -7.87 2.14
CA ASN A 66 7.29 -9.07 2.86
C ASN A 66 7.14 -8.89 4.38
N SER A 67 7.63 -7.76 4.91
CA SER A 67 7.52 -7.43 6.33
C SER A 67 6.07 -7.19 6.78
N ALA A 68 5.15 -6.81 5.89
CA ALA A 68 3.73 -6.69 6.18
C ALA A 68 3.04 -8.06 6.19
N THR A 69 3.36 -8.92 5.22
CA THR A 69 2.85 -10.29 5.13
C THR A 69 3.19 -11.11 6.37
N ASP A 70 4.37 -10.90 6.95
CA ASP A 70 4.82 -11.58 8.18
C ASP A 70 4.14 -11.08 9.47
N LEU A 71 3.36 -10.00 9.43
CA LEU A 71 2.64 -9.50 10.61
C LEU A 71 1.49 -10.44 11.00
N PRO A 72 1.19 -10.57 12.31
CA PRO A 72 0.14 -11.47 12.77
C PRO A 72 -1.27 -10.93 12.48
N GLY A 73 -2.12 -11.80 11.92
CA GLY A 73 -3.56 -11.59 11.79
C GLY A 73 -3.93 -10.28 11.06
N ASP A 74 -4.90 -9.57 11.61
CA ASP A 74 -5.45 -8.33 11.03
C ASP A 74 -4.42 -7.22 10.78
N ASP A 75 -3.28 -7.24 11.47
CA ASP A 75 -2.25 -6.22 11.28
C ASP A 75 -1.62 -6.31 9.89
N SER A 76 -1.46 -7.52 9.35
CA SER A 76 -0.98 -7.74 7.97
C SER A 76 -1.94 -7.11 6.96
N THR A 77 -3.22 -7.49 7.02
CA THR A 77 -4.27 -6.95 6.15
C THR A 77 -4.35 -5.42 6.22
N LYS A 78 -4.38 -4.84 7.43
CA LYS A 78 -4.49 -3.38 7.60
C LYS A 78 -3.31 -2.63 7.00
N VAL A 79 -2.08 -3.14 7.19
CA VAL A 79 -0.88 -2.49 6.65
C VAL A 79 -0.84 -2.60 5.13
N LEU A 80 -1.08 -3.79 4.57
CA LEU A 80 -1.12 -4.00 3.12
C LEU A 80 -2.21 -3.15 2.44
N MET A 81 -3.41 -3.07 3.02
CA MET A 81 -4.46 -2.18 2.51
C MET A 81 -4.03 -0.71 2.53
N GLY A 82 -3.45 -0.25 3.64
CA GLY A 82 -2.96 1.12 3.76
C GLY A 82 -1.90 1.43 2.69
N MET A 83 -0.96 0.52 2.48
CA MET A 83 0.05 0.63 1.42
C MET A 83 -0.59 0.68 0.03
N ALA A 84 -1.50 -0.24 -0.28
CA ALA A 84 -2.16 -0.27 -1.59
C ALA A 84 -2.91 1.03 -1.88
N PHE A 85 -3.63 1.58 -0.90
CA PHE A 85 -4.30 2.87 -1.03
C PHE A 85 -3.32 4.03 -1.20
N ASP A 86 -2.22 4.05 -0.43
CA ASP A 86 -1.19 5.08 -0.56
C ASP A 86 -0.59 5.09 -1.97
N PHE A 87 -0.26 3.91 -2.53
CA PHE A 87 0.25 3.78 -3.90
C PHE A 87 -0.80 4.14 -4.95
N LEU A 88 -2.06 3.74 -4.75
CA LEU A 88 -3.15 4.13 -5.62
C LEU A 88 -3.32 5.64 -5.65
N ASN A 89 -3.25 6.31 -4.50
CA ASN A 89 -3.43 7.75 -4.38
C ASN A 89 -2.40 8.54 -5.18
N ILE A 90 -1.15 8.08 -5.22
CA ILE A 90 -0.08 8.70 -6.02
C ILE A 90 -0.06 8.23 -7.49
N GLY A 91 -1.07 7.47 -7.91
CA GLY A 91 -1.25 7.03 -9.30
C GLY A 91 -0.42 5.81 -9.70
N LYS A 92 0.20 5.10 -8.75
CA LYS A 92 0.91 3.84 -8.98
C LYS A 92 -0.08 2.67 -8.94
N VAL A 93 -0.93 2.60 -9.96
CA VAL A 93 -2.04 1.64 -10.05
C VAL A 93 -1.55 0.20 -10.00
N GLU A 94 -0.49 -0.12 -10.73
CA GLU A 94 0.04 -1.47 -10.84
C GLU A 94 0.64 -1.93 -9.49
N ASP A 95 1.31 -1.04 -8.76
CA ASP A 95 1.81 -1.35 -7.43
C ASP A 95 0.67 -1.54 -6.42
N ALA A 96 -0.40 -0.75 -6.52
CA ALA A 96 -1.57 -0.92 -5.65
C ALA A 96 -2.23 -2.29 -5.83
N LEU A 97 -2.42 -2.73 -7.08
CA LEU A 97 -2.94 -4.06 -7.40
C LEU A 97 -1.99 -5.16 -6.92
N ARG A 98 -0.69 -5.00 -7.17
CA ARG A 98 0.32 -5.96 -6.73
C ARG A 98 0.35 -6.12 -5.21
N ILE A 99 0.28 -5.04 -4.44
CA ILE A 99 0.19 -5.10 -2.98
C ILE A 99 -1.10 -5.84 -2.55
N ALA A 100 -2.21 -5.63 -3.27
CA ALA A 100 -3.48 -6.29 -2.96
C ALA A 100 -3.40 -7.82 -3.10
N GLU A 101 -2.55 -8.35 -3.98
CA GLU A 101 -2.36 -9.81 -4.15
C GLU A 101 -1.87 -10.49 -2.87
N TYR A 102 -1.14 -9.77 -2.01
CA TYR A 102 -0.65 -10.29 -0.73
C TYR A 102 -1.70 -10.23 0.40
N ILE A 103 -2.87 -9.62 0.16
CA ILE A 103 -3.96 -9.57 1.11
C ILE A 103 -4.74 -10.89 1.02
N THR A 104 -4.70 -11.67 2.11
CA THR A 104 -5.36 -12.98 2.21
C THR A 104 -6.87 -12.87 2.41
N ASP A 105 -7.32 -11.82 3.11
CA ASP A 105 -8.75 -11.55 3.27
C ASP A 105 -9.38 -11.12 1.95
N LEU A 106 -10.32 -11.95 1.47
CA LEU A 106 -10.91 -11.80 0.15
C LEU A 106 -11.65 -10.47 0.00
N ALA A 107 -12.44 -10.07 1.00
CA ALA A 107 -13.22 -8.85 0.96
C ALA A 107 -12.29 -7.61 0.93
N SER A 108 -11.23 -7.61 1.73
CA SER A 108 -10.22 -6.54 1.77
C SER A 108 -9.46 -6.42 0.46
N ARG A 109 -9.02 -7.53 -0.14
CA ARG A 109 -8.36 -7.54 -1.45
C ARG A 109 -9.30 -7.01 -2.54
N SER A 110 -10.52 -7.52 -2.57
CA SER A 110 -11.57 -7.12 -3.53
C SER A 110 -11.87 -5.63 -3.42
N LYS A 111 -11.86 -5.08 -2.20
CA LYS A 111 -12.06 -3.64 -1.98
C LYS A 111 -10.95 -2.80 -2.63
N ILE A 112 -9.69 -3.22 -2.56
CA ILE A 112 -8.61 -2.53 -3.27
C ILE A 112 -8.83 -2.58 -4.78
N GLN A 113 -9.12 -3.76 -5.33
CA GLN A 113 -9.39 -3.93 -6.76
C GLN A 113 -10.54 -3.01 -7.24
N ALA A 114 -11.62 -2.95 -6.47
CA ALA A 114 -12.75 -2.07 -6.76
C ALA A 114 -12.35 -0.58 -6.73
N GLU A 115 -11.61 -0.13 -5.72
CA GLU A 115 -11.18 1.27 -5.62
C GLU A 115 -10.19 1.65 -6.74
N VAL A 116 -9.31 0.72 -7.13
CA VAL A 116 -8.45 0.86 -8.31
C VAL A 116 -9.30 1.07 -9.56
N ALA A 117 -10.25 0.17 -9.82
CA ALA A 117 -11.13 0.26 -10.98
C ALA A 117 -11.92 1.57 -11.00
N LEU A 118 -12.48 1.99 -9.86
CA LEU A 118 -13.22 3.25 -9.77
C LEU A 118 -12.35 4.47 -10.02
N LYS A 119 -11.07 4.45 -9.60
CA LYS A 119 -10.13 5.51 -9.94
C LYS A 119 -9.85 5.54 -11.45
N LEU A 120 -9.53 4.40 -12.05
CA LEU A 120 -9.32 4.29 -13.50
C LEU A 120 -10.52 4.79 -14.30
N ALA A 121 -11.73 4.44 -13.85
CA ALA A 121 -12.96 4.89 -14.50
C ALA A 121 -13.11 6.42 -14.48
N ARG A 122 -12.80 7.07 -13.34
CA ARG A 122 -12.83 8.54 -13.22
C ARG A 122 -11.77 9.22 -14.08
N GLU A 123 -10.70 8.51 -14.42
CA GLU A 123 -9.65 8.96 -15.35
C GLU A 123 -10.02 8.67 -16.83
N GLY A 124 -11.21 8.12 -17.09
CA GLY A 124 -11.70 7.78 -18.44
C GLY A 124 -11.23 6.42 -18.97
N ARG A 125 -10.48 5.65 -18.17
CA ARG A 125 -9.97 4.30 -18.52
C ARG A 125 -11.04 3.23 -18.23
N ILE A 126 -12.20 3.37 -18.85
CA ILE A 126 -13.40 2.56 -18.55
C ILE A 126 -13.17 1.08 -18.83
N SER A 127 -12.54 0.72 -19.95
CA SER A 127 -12.31 -0.68 -20.32
C SER A 127 -11.47 -1.40 -19.27
N GLU A 128 -10.35 -0.80 -18.85
CA GLU A 128 -9.48 -1.37 -17.82
C GLU A 128 -10.16 -1.46 -16.45
N ALA A 129 -10.96 -0.44 -16.10
CA ALA A 129 -11.77 -0.49 -14.88
C ALA A 129 -12.76 -1.67 -14.90
N MET A 130 -13.43 -1.90 -16.03
CA MET A 130 -14.38 -3.01 -16.18
C MET A 130 -13.69 -4.38 -16.14
N GLU A 131 -12.50 -4.52 -16.72
CA GLU A 131 -11.70 -5.74 -16.60
C GLU A 131 -11.41 -6.07 -15.13
N ILE A 132 -10.90 -5.10 -14.38
CA ILE A 132 -10.62 -5.30 -12.94
C ILE A 132 -11.88 -5.64 -12.16
N ILE A 133 -13.02 -4.96 -12.40
CA ILE A 133 -14.28 -5.26 -11.70
C ILE A 133 -14.76 -6.67 -12.01
N ASN A 134 -14.60 -7.13 -13.25
CA ASN A 134 -15.00 -8.49 -13.62
C ASN A 134 -14.17 -9.56 -12.91
N ASP A 135 -12.91 -9.27 -12.61
CA ASP A 135 -11.99 -10.16 -11.89
C ASP A 135 -12.16 -10.12 -10.36
N ILE A 136 -13.00 -9.23 -9.82
CA ILE A 136 -13.34 -9.22 -8.39
C ILE A 136 -14.09 -10.51 -8.04
N LEU A 137 -13.56 -11.26 -7.07
CA LEU A 137 -14.13 -12.54 -6.64
C LEU A 137 -15.18 -12.40 -5.52
N ASP A 138 -15.14 -11.31 -4.76
CA ASP A 138 -16.18 -11.00 -3.78
C ASP A 138 -17.39 -10.35 -4.48
N GLU A 139 -18.50 -11.10 -4.57
CA GLU A 139 -19.69 -10.68 -5.33
C GLU A 139 -20.36 -9.42 -4.76
N ASP A 140 -20.31 -9.21 -3.44
CA ASP A 140 -20.88 -8.02 -2.81
C ASP A 140 -20.05 -6.78 -3.19
N VAL A 141 -18.72 -6.89 -3.12
CA VAL A 141 -17.80 -5.82 -3.54
C VAL A 141 -17.90 -5.58 -5.04
N LYS A 142 -18.00 -6.63 -5.86
CA LYS A 142 -18.18 -6.53 -7.31
C LYS A 142 -19.46 -5.80 -7.67
N THR A 143 -20.58 -6.19 -7.06
CA THR A 143 -21.88 -5.55 -7.26
C THR A 143 -21.84 -4.07 -6.86
N TRP A 144 -21.20 -3.76 -5.73
CA TRP A 144 -20.98 -2.39 -5.29
C TRP A 144 -20.15 -1.59 -6.31
N ALA A 145 -19.05 -2.15 -6.81
CA ALA A 145 -18.18 -1.50 -7.79
C ALA A 145 -18.91 -1.24 -9.13
N MET A 146 -19.67 -2.23 -9.61
CA MET A 146 -20.51 -2.10 -10.81
C MET A 146 -21.56 -0.98 -10.68
N SER A 147 -22.20 -0.87 -9.52
CA SER A 147 -23.15 0.23 -9.26
C SER A 147 -22.46 1.59 -9.26
N ARG A 148 -21.28 1.68 -8.65
CA ARG A 148 -20.48 2.91 -8.59
C ARG A 148 -19.97 3.36 -9.95
N ILE A 149 -19.47 2.44 -10.78
CA ILE A 149 -18.91 2.78 -12.10
C ILE A 149 -20.00 3.26 -13.06
N ALA A 150 -21.22 2.70 -12.99
CA ALA A 150 -22.35 3.16 -13.80
C ALA A 150 -22.67 4.66 -13.57
N GLY A 151 -22.47 5.16 -12.35
CA GLY A 151 -22.63 6.58 -12.04
C GLY A 151 -21.49 7.49 -12.54
N VAL A 152 -20.33 6.93 -12.92
CA VAL A 152 -19.21 7.68 -13.51
C VAL A 152 -19.38 7.85 -15.03
N LEU A 153 -20.19 7.00 -15.66
CA LEU A 153 -20.43 6.96 -17.10
C LEU A 153 -21.54 7.92 -17.59
N GLN A 154 -22.18 8.66 -16.68
CA GLN A 154 -23.24 9.63 -16.98
C GLN A 154 -22.66 11.03 -17.18
#